data_AF-T0YBE4-F1
#
_entry.id   AF-T0YBE4-F1
#
_cell.length_a   1.000
_cell.length_b   1.000
_cell.length_c   1.000
_cell.angle_alpha   90.00
_cell.angle_beta   90.00
_cell.angle_gamma   90.00
#
_symmetry.space_group_name_H-M   'P 1'
#
loop_
_entity.id
_entity.type
_entity.pdbx_description
1 polymer ?
#
loop_
_entity_poly.entity_id
_entity_poly.type
_entity_poly.pdbx_seq_one_letter_code
_entity_poly.pdbx_strand_id
1 'polypeptide(L)'
;MDGGAIVAVSSRAGFDVMSVIHAGSSAVLALPYTHLAGVVSRGDGVVAVAGSPLRATGIVSLDLPSGRVTTLKSSQKAVVDESYLAEPEPIDFRTEGSLVAHGLYYPPKNPDYVAPAGELPPLIVSSHGGPTSAAAVSLNYAIQYWTSRGIGVVDVNYGGSSGYGREYRRRLRGRVGHRRPRRLRERGQVS
;
A
#
# COMPACT_ATOMS: atom_id res chain seq x y z
N MET A 1 4.09 -25.02 12.54
CA MET A 1 5.53 -24.77 12.69
C MET A 1 6.01 -25.59 13.85
N ASP A 2 7.05 -26.39 13.61
CA ASP A 2 7.58 -27.31 14.59
C ASP A 2 8.57 -26.52 15.46
N GLY A 3 8.11 -25.97 16.59
CA GLY A 3 8.96 -25.12 17.46
C GLY A 3 8.28 -23.94 18.17
N GLY A 4 6.94 -23.84 18.11
CA GLY A 4 6.20 -22.82 18.88
C GLY A 4 6.29 -21.39 18.32
N ALA A 5 6.77 -21.23 17.09
CA ALA A 5 6.78 -19.95 16.38
C ALA A 5 5.37 -19.59 15.85
N ILE A 6 5.07 -18.30 15.75
CA ILE A 6 3.87 -17.76 15.11
C ILE A 6 4.30 -16.87 13.93
N VAL A 7 3.68 -17.08 12.76
CA VAL A 7 3.81 -16.18 11.62
C VAL A 7 2.60 -15.27 11.65
N ALA A 8 2.85 -13.96 11.71
CA ALA A 8 1.82 -12.94 11.76
C ALA A 8 1.98 -11.98 10.58
N VAL A 9 0.85 -11.53 10.03
CA VAL A 9 0.80 -10.39 9.12
C VAL A 9 0.20 -9.21 9.88
N SER A 10 0.84 -8.06 9.80
CA SER A 10 0.37 -6.81 10.38
C SER A 10 0.50 -5.67 9.39
N SER A 11 -0.29 -4.61 9.55
CA SER A 11 -0.18 -3.40 8.73
C SER A 11 0.67 -2.36 9.44
N ARG A 12 1.61 -1.74 8.71
CA ARG A 12 2.42 -0.60 9.14
C ARG A 12 2.40 0.47 8.06
N ALA A 13 1.94 1.67 8.41
CA ALA A 13 1.83 2.80 7.47
C ALA A 13 1.07 2.50 6.16
N GLY A 14 0.10 1.57 6.19
CA GLY A 14 -0.67 1.17 5.02
C GLY A 14 -0.08 -0.01 4.23
N PHE A 15 1.04 -0.58 4.68
CA PHE A 15 1.69 -1.74 4.05
C PHE A 15 1.61 -2.98 4.94
N ASP A 16 1.37 -4.13 4.34
CA ASP A 16 1.43 -5.41 5.05
C ASP A 16 2.89 -5.83 5.28
N VAL A 17 3.21 -6.27 6.48
CA VAL A 17 4.50 -6.85 6.85
C VAL A 17 4.30 -8.21 7.51
N MET A 18 5.16 -9.16 7.16
CA MET A 18 5.20 -10.48 7.80
C MET A 18 6.21 -10.47 8.96
N SER A 19 5.86 -11.10 10.07
CA SER A 19 6.76 -11.27 11.21
C SER A 19 6.72 -12.71 11.72
N VAL A 20 7.88 -13.20 12.17
CA VAL A 20 8.00 -14.44 12.94
C VAL A 20 8.14 -14.07 14.40
N ILE A 21 7.31 -14.67 15.23
CA ILE A 21 7.21 -14.40 16.66
C ILE A 21 7.53 -15.68 17.42
N HIS A 22 8.47 -15.59 18.35
CA HIS A 22 8.78 -16.62 19.34
C HIS A 22 8.46 -16.08 20.74
N ALA A 23 8.50 -16.95 21.76
CA ALA A 23 8.31 -16.52 23.13
C ALA A 23 9.32 -15.42 23.50
N GLY A 24 8.84 -14.18 23.67
CA GLY A 24 9.65 -13.02 24.07
C GLY A 24 10.36 -12.27 22.94
N SER A 25 10.25 -12.69 21.68
CA SER A 25 10.88 -11.97 20.55
C SER A 25 10.04 -12.00 19.28
N SER A 26 10.21 -10.97 18.45
CA SER A 26 9.59 -10.89 17.13
C SER A 26 10.55 -10.29 16.13
N ALA A 27 10.63 -10.87 14.94
CA ALA A 27 11.41 -10.35 13.82
C ALA A 27 10.51 -10.11 12.61
N VAL A 28 10.64 -8.93 12.00
CA VAL A 28 10.00 -8.63 10.71
C VAL A 28 10.85 -9.26 9.60
N LEU A 29 10.19 -9.94 8.67
CA LEU A 29 10.86 -10.54 7.52
C LEU A 29 11.05 -9.47 6.43
N ALA A 30 12.27 -9.37 5.91
CA ALA A 30 12.59 -8.49 4.78
C ALA A 30 12.07 -9.11 3.47
N LEU A 31 10.78 -8.87 3.18
CA LEU A 31 10.12 -9.38 1.98
C LEU A 31 9.87 -8.23 0.97
N PRO A 32 9.99 -8.48 -0.34
CA PRO A 32 9.72 -7.48 -1.38
C PRO A 32 8.21 -7.31 -1.65
N TYR A 33 7.37 -7.49 -0.63
CA TYR A 33 5.92 -7.47 -0.72
C TYR A 33 5.32 -6.52 0.29
N THR A 34 4.34 -5.76 -0.16
CA THR A 34 3.59 -4.76 0.62
C THR A 34 2.13 -5.12 0.77
N HIS A 35 1.69 -6.20 0.10
CA HIS A 35 0.40 -6.82 0.29
C HIS A 35 0.58 -8.30 0.61
N LEU A 36 -0.04 -8.77 1.69
CA LEU A 36 0.04 -10.16 2.15
C LEU A 36 -1.34 -10.64 2.63
N ALA A 37 -1.80 -11.78 2.11
CA ALA A 37 -3.08 -12.37 2.48
C ALA A 37 -3.02 -13.90 2.44
N GLY A 38 -4.01 -14.56 3.07
CA GLY A 38 -4.18 -16.02 2.97
C GLY A 38 -2.95 -16.81 3.42
N VAL A 39 -2.30 -16.39 4.51
CA VAL A 39 -1.06 -17.00 4.99
C VAL A 39 -1.34 -18.37 5.62
N VAL A 40 -0.62 -19.39 5.16
CA VAL A 40 -0.67 -20.77 5.67
C VAL A 40 0.76 -21.22 5.96
N SER A 41 0.97 -21.92 7.08
CA SER A 41 2.29 -22.49 7.42
C SER A 41 2.23 -24.03 7.51
N ARG A 42 3.31 -24.69 7.11
CA ARG A 42 3.50 -26.14 7.25
C ARG A 42 4.99 -26.45 7.42
N GLY A 43 5.36 -27.13 8.51
CA GLY A 43 6.76 -27.30 8.90
C GLY A 43 7.44 -25.93 9.01
N ASP A 44 8.57 -25.78 8.31
CA ASP A 44 9.38 -24.56 8.21
C ASP A 44 9.01 -23.66 7.02
N GLY A 45 7.95 -24.02 6.28
CA GLY A 45 7.48 -23.29 5.12
C GLY A 45 6.24 -22.44 5.40
N VAL A 46 6.15 -21.32 4.69
CA VAL A 46 4.97 -20.45 4.62
C VAL A 46 4.52 -20.32 3.17
N VAL A 47 3.22 -20.37 2.92
CA VAL A 47 2.62 -20.00 1.63
C VAL A 47 1.68 -18.82 1.87
N ALA A 48 1.73 -17.83 0.98
CA ALA A 48 0.89 -16.64 1.06
C ALA A 48 0.49 -16.15 -0.34
N VAL A 49 -0.60 -15.40 -0.39
CA VAL A 49 -0.86 -14.47 -1.50
C VAL A 49 -0.06 -13.21 -1.21
N ALA A 50 0.79 -12.80 -2.15
CA ALA A 50 1.68 -11.65 -1.99
C ALA A 50 1.76 -10.80 -3.26
N GLY A 51 1.89 -9.49 -3.08
CA GLY A 51 2.05 -8.53 -4.18
C GLY A 51 2.76 -7.26 -3.73
N SER A 52 3.19 -6.45 -4.69
CA SER A 52 3.74 -5.11 -4.44
C SER A 52 3.45 -4.17 -5.60
N PRO A 53 3.63 -2.84 -5.47
CA PRO A 53 3.47 -1.88 -6.56
C PRO A 53 4.25 -2.23 -7.82
N LEU A 54 5.35 -2.98 -7.68
CA LEU A 54 6.22 -3.43 -8.77
C LEU A 54 5.94 -4.87 -9.21
N ARG A 55 5.24 -5.66 -8.39
CA ARG A 55 5.04 -7.10 -8.61
C ARG A 55 3.58 -7.45 -8.59
N ALA A 56 3.13 -8.08 -9.68
CA ALA A 56 1.82 -8.69 -9.77
C ALA A 56 1.53 -9.59 -8.56
N THR A 57 0.30 -9.51 -8.04
CA THR A 57 -0.14 -10.39 -6.97
C THR A 57 -0.01 -11.85 -7.41
N GLY A 58 0.51 -12.71 -6.54
CA GLY A 58 0.74 -14.11 -6.82
C GLY A 58 0.75 -14.97 -5.57
N ILE A 59 0.82 -16.28 -5.77
CA ILE A 59 1.07 -17.24 -4.70
C ILE A 59 2.58 -17.38 -4.55
N VAL A 60 3.08 -17.19 -3.34
CA VAL A 60 4.50 -17.29 -2.99
C VAL A 60 4.69 -18.32 -1.89
N SER A 61 5.78 -19.07 -1.97
CA SER A 61 6.29 -19.88 -0.86
C SER A 61 7.53 -19.21 -0.27
N LEU A 62 7.64 -19.25 1.05
CA LEU A 62 8.77 -18.78 1.83
C LEU A 62 9.31 -19.93 2.66
N ASP A 63 10.61 -20.16 2.54
CA ASP A 63 11.38 -21.02 3.42
C ASP A 63 11.90 -20.18 4.58
N LEU A 64 11.42 -20.42 5.81
CA LEU A 64 11.76 -19.58 6.97
C LEU A 64 13.24 -19.68 7.37
N PRO A 65 13.89 -20.87 7.39
CA PRO A 65 15.28 -20.99 7.79
C PRO A 65 16.24 -20.24 6.85
N SER A 66 16.04 -20.33 5.54
CA SER A 66 16.90 -19.66 4.55
C SER A 66 16.43 -18.27 4.17
N GLY A 67 15.19 -17.89 4.50
CA GLY A 67 14.54 -16.67 4.02
C GLY A 67 14.23 -16.68 2.52
N ARG A 68 14.39 -17.83 1.84
CA ARG A 68 14.20 -17.92 0.39
C ARG A 68 12.72 -17.80 0.03
N VAL A 69 12.42 -16.85 -0.84
CA VAL A 69 11.09 -16.65 -1.43
C VAL A 69 11.06 -17.26 -2.83
N THR A 70 9.97 -17.94 -3.18
CA THR A 70 9.73 -18.47 -4.52
C THR A 70 8.31 -18.15 -4.96
N THR A 71 8.15 -17.53 -6.13
CA THR A 71 6.83 -17.32 -6.73
C THR A 71 6.35 -18.62 -7.36
N LEU A 72 5.28 -19.19 -6.81
CA LEU A 72 4.65 -20.40 -7.33
C LEU A 72 3.74 -20.11 -8.52
N LYS A 73 3.02 -18.99 -8.45
CA LYS A 73 2.13 -18.54 -9.52
C LYS A 73 1.96 -17.02 -9.46
N SER A 74 2.07 -16.36 -10.60
CA SER A 74 1.67 -14.95 -10.74
C SER A 74 0.27 -14.85 -11.35
N SER A 75 -0.51 -13.86 -10.94
CA SER A 75 -1.82 -13.54 -11.54
C SER A 75 -1.69 -13.00 -12.97
N GLN A 76 -0.59 -12.33 -13.27
CA GLN A 76 -0.30 -11.74 -14.59
C GLN A 76 1.20 -11.75 -14.88
N LYS A 77 1.56 -11.70 -16.15
CA LYS A 77 2.95 -11.48 -16.56
C LYS A 77 3.28 -9.99 -16.42
N ALA A 78 4.52 -9.68 -16.06
CA ALA A 78 5.01 -8.30 -16.19
C ALA A 78 5.02 -7.94 -17.68
N VAL A 79 4.27 -6.90 -18.04
CA VAL A 79 4.14 -6.42 -19.43
C VAL A 79 4.73 -5.02 -19.62
N VAL A 80 5.24 -4.41 -18.55
CA VAL A 80 5.85 -3.08 -18.53
C VAL A 80 7.15 -3.18 -17.74
N ASP A 81 8.18 -2.45 -18.17
CA ASP A 81 9.45 -2.34 -17.46
C ASP A 81 9.27 -1.67 -16.08
N GLU A 82 9.94 -2.19 -15.06
CA GLU A 82 9.81 -1.72 -13.67
C GLU A 82 10.21 -0.24 -13.51
N SER A 83 11.03 0.32 -14.42
CA SER A 83 11.41 1.73 -14.43
C SER A 83 10.23 2.69 -14.66
N TYR A 84 9.12 2.24 -15.25
CA TYR A 84 7.88 3.02 -15.38
C TYR A 84 6.92 2.84 -14.20
N LEU A 85 7.21 1.94 -13.26
CA LEU A 85 6.30 1.61 -12.16
C LEU A 85 6.65 2.47 -10.92
N ALA A 86 5.74 3.36 -10.56
CA ALA A 86 5.85 4.22 -9.39
C ALA A 86 5.58 3.43 -8.10
N GLU A 87 6.43 3.66 -7.10
CA GLU A 87 6.24 3.18 -5.74
C GLU A 87 5.49 4.23 -4.92
N PRO A 88 4.53 3.84 -4.07
CA PRO A 88 3.80 4.75 -3.23
C PRO A 88 4.59 5.18 -2.00
N GLU A 89 4.45 6.45 -1.66
CA GLU A 89 4.90 7.07 -0.44
C GLU A 89 3.72 7.24 0.52
N PRO A 90 3.78 6.76 1.77
CA PRO A 90 2.75 7.01 2.74
C PRO A 90 2.74 8.49 3.13
N ILE A 91 1.56 9.12 3.07
CA ILE A 91 1.38 10.53 3.41
C ILE A 91 0.28 10.72 4.46
N ASP A 92 0.47 11.74 5.29
CA ASP A 92 -0.47 12.17 6.31
C ASP A 92 -0.92 13.61 6.03
N PHE A 93 -2.22 13.87 6.14
CA PHE A 93 -2.75 15.22 5.97
C PHE A 93 -3.87 15.54 6.97
N ARG A 94 -3.94 16.82 7.35
CA ARG A 94 -4.94 17.31 8.30
C ARG A 94 -6.30 17.43 7.62
N THR A 95 -7.33 17.03 8.35
CA THR A 95 -8.75 17.13 8.00
C THR A 95 -9.49 17.99 9.02
N GLU A 96 -10.78 18.26 8.78
CA GLU A 96 -11.62 19.05 9.68
C GLU A 96 -11.57 18.52 11.12
N GLY A 97 -11.55 19.44 12.09
CA GLY A 97 -11.49 19.11 13.52
C GLY A 97 -10.12 18.61 13.99
N SER A 98 -9.04 18.99 13.32
CA SER A 98 -7.65 18.61 13.65
C SER A 98 -7.37 17.10 13.57
N LEU A 99 -8.20 16.36 12.85
CA LEU A 99 -8.02 14.93 12.64
C LEU A 99 -7.00 14.69 11.51
N VAL A 100 -6.20 13.64 11.62
CA VAL A 100 -5.30 13.18 10.55
C VAL A 100 -6.02 12.14 9.70
N ALA A 101 -5.87 12.26 8.38
CA ALA A 101 -6.17 11.22 7.40
C ALA A 101 -4.87 10.75 6.73
N HIS A 102 -4.90 9.51 6.25
CA HIS A 102 -3.76 8.85 5.63
C HIS A 102 -4.02 8.63 4.14
N GLY A 103 -2.96 8.52 3.36
CA GLY A 103 -3.04 8.14 1.95
C GLY A 103 -1.72 7.58 1.44
N LEU A 104 -1.75 7.09 0.21
CA LEU A 104 -0.59 6.63 -0.54
C LEU A 104 -0.42 7.54 -1.74
N TYR A 105 0.70 8.27 -1.80
CA TYR A 105 1.07 9.13 -2.91
C TYR A 105 1.98 8.37 -3.88
N TYR A 106 1.54 8.23 -5.12
CA TYR A 106 2.33 7.69 -6.22
C TYR A 106 2.86 8.87 -7.04
N PRO A 107 4.17 9.14 -7.00
CA PRO A 107 4.76 10.22 -7.79
C PRO A 107 4.72 9.89 -9.29
N PRO A 108 4.70 10.90 -10.17
CA PRO A 108 4.99 10.68 -11.57
C PRO A 108 6.36 10.01 -11.75
N LYS A 109 6.43 8.99 -12.60
CA LYS A 109 7.65 8.23 -12.85
C LYS A 109 7.71 7.77 -14.30
N ASN A 110 8.66 8.30 -15.05
CA ASN A 110 8.93 7.89 -16.42
C ASN A 110 10.45 8.04 -16.69
N PRO A 111 11.16 7.00 -17.16
CA PRO A 111 12.58 7.08 -17.45
C PRO A 111 12.93 7.97 -18.66
N ASP A 112 11.97 8.19 -19.58
CA ASP A 112 12.20 8.91 -20.84
C ASP A 112 11.83 10.40 -20.77
N TYR A 113 11.12 10.83 -19.72
CA TYR A 113 10.59 12.18 -19.60
C TYR A 113 10.78 12.74 -18.19
N VAL A 114 11.15 14.02 -18.12
CA VAL A 114 11.28 14.77 -16.88
C VAL A 114 10.37 16.01 -16.95
N ALA A 115 9.80 16.40 -15.82
CA ALA A 115 8.99 17.61 -15.74
C ALA A 115 9.84 18.87 -16.05
N PRO A 116 9.26 19.88 -16.69
CA PRO A 116 9.91 21.18 -16.83
C PRO A 116 10.32 21.75 -15.48
N ALA A 117 11.45 22.47 -15.46
CA ALA A 117 11.95 23.07 -14.23
C ALA A 117 10.95 24.08 -13.65
N GLY A 118 10.64 23.93 -12.35
CA GLY A 118 9.73 24.84 -11.63
C GLY A 118 8.24 24.54 -11.80
N GLU A 119 7.87 23.52 -12.57
CA GLU A 119 6.48 23.09 -12.70
C GLU A 119 6.15 21.94 -11.73
N LEU A 120 4.91 21.94 -11.23
CA LEU A 120 4.39 20.85 -10.41
C LEU A 120 3.49 19.95 -11.26
N PRO A 121 3.56 18.62 -11.06
CA PRO A 121 2.72 17.70 -11.80
C PRO A 121 1.24 17.87 -11.41
N PRO A 122 0.31 17.71 -12.36
CA PRO A 122 -1.10 17.53 -12.02
C PRO A 122 -1.29 16.32 -11.09
N LEU A 123 -2.31 16.38 -10.24
CA LEU A 123 -2.60 15.36 -9.23
C LEU A 123 -4.03 14.81 -9.36
N ILE A 124 -4.16 13.49 -9.43
CA ILE A 124 -5.42 12.77 -9.30
C ILE A 124 -5.59 12.32 -7.86
N VAL A 125 -6.71 12.67 -7.24
CA VAL A 125 -7.08 12.18 -5.89
C VAL A 125 -8.18 11.14 -6.03
N SER A 126 -7.87 9.91 -5.64
CA SER A 126 -8.79 8.77 -5.61
C SER A 126 -9.19 8.45 -4.18
N SER A 127 -10.36 7.83 -4.02
CA SER A 127 -10.79 7.24 -2.75
C SER A 127 -11.34 5.85 -3.06
N HIS A 128 -10.75 4.82 -2.46
CA HIS A 128 -11.18 3.44 -2.66
C HIS A 128 -12.64 3.21 -2.20
N GLY A 129 -13.34 2.28 -2.85
CA GLY A 129 -14.69 1.90 -2.45
C GLY A 129 -14.72 1.08 -1.15
N GLY A 130 -15.82 1.18 -0.39
CA GLY A 130 -16.12 0.36 0.79
C GLY A 130 -15.54 0.88 2.13
N PRO A 131 -16.30 0.87 3.24
CA PRO A 131 -15.86 1.43 4.53
C PRO A 131 -14.98 0.48 5.36
N THR A 132 -14.57 -0.66 4.83
CA THR A 132 -13.76 -1.69 5.53
C THR A 132 -12.84 -2.44 4.56
N SER A 133 -12.38 -1.75 3.52
CA SER A 133 -11.25 -2.18 2.69
C SER A 133 -10.08 -1.23 2.97
N ALA A 134 -8.86 -1.74 2.93
CA ALA A 134 -7.67 -0.93 2.67
C ALA A 134 -7.31 -1.17 1.21
N ALA A 135 -6.78 -0.16 0.52
CA ALA A 135 -6.18 -0.37 -0.79
C ALA A 135 -5.07 -1.41 -0.64
N ALA A 136 -5.23 -2.58 -1.25
CA ALA A 136 -4.16 -3.57 -1.31
C ALA A 136 -3.02 -2.95 -2.12
N VAL A 137 -1.88 -2.71 -1.47
CA VAL A 137 -0.73 -2.07 -2.11
C VAL A 137 0.00 -3.09 -2.99
N SER A 138 -0.60 -3.34 -4.14
CA SER A 138 -0.19 -4.28 -5.17
C SER A 138 -0.21 -3.58 -6.52
N LEU A 139 0.41 -4.18 -7.53
CA LEU A 139 0.54 -3.60 -8.87
C LEU A 139 -0.84 -3.28 -9.48
N ASN A 140 -1.13 -1.99 -9.62
CA ASN A 140 -2.34 -1.47 -10.22
C ASN A 140 -2.00 -0.67 -11.48
N TYR A 141 -2.18 -1.28 -12.65
CA TYR A 141 -1.87 -0.62 -13.93
C TYR A 141 -2.70 0.63 -14.22
N ALA A 142 -3.88 0.81 -13.59
CA ALA A 142 -4.65 2.05 -13.74
C ALA A 142 -3.95 3.23 -13.06
N ILE A 143 -3.33 3.01 -11.89
CA ILE A 143 -2.48 4.04 -11.24
C ILE A 143 -1.22 4.26 -12.09
N GLN A 144 -0.56 3.17 -12.49
CA GLN A 144 0.70 3.24 -13.24
C GLN A 144 0.53 3.91 -14.62
N TYR A 145 -0.65 3.82 -15.21
CA TYR A 145 -0.98 4.51 -16.45
C TYR A 145 -0.84 6.04 -16.32
N TRP A 146 -1.27 6.61 -15.19
CA TRP A 146 -1.21 8.05 -14.94
C TRP A 146 0.18 8.50 -14.51
N THR A 147 0.81 7.77 -13.59
CA THR A 147 2.16 8.11 -13.08
C THR A 147 3.21 8.06 -14.18
N SER A 148 3.11 7.10 -15.10
CA SER A 148 3.98 7.03 -16.29
C SER A 148 3.78 8.17 -17.28
N ARG A 149 2.74 9.01 -17.13
CA ARG A 149 2.41 10.14 -18.02
C ARG A 149 2.56 11.50 -17.33
N GLY A 150 3.35 11.57 -16.26
CA GLY A 150 3.61 12.83 -15.59
C GLY A 150 2.52 13.25 -14.59
N ILE A 151 1.54 12.41 -14.31
CA ILE A 151 0.41 12.72 -13.42
C ILE A 151 0.56 11.97 -12.10
N GLY A 152 0.65 12.69 -10.99
CA GLY A 152 0.71 12.09 -9.66
C GLY A 152 -0.65 11.54 -9.24
N VAL A 153 -0.66 10.49 -8.40
CA VAL A 153 -1.90 9.90 -7.89
C VAL A 153 -1.84 9.81 -6.36
N VAL A 154 -2.88 10.28 -5.67
CA VAL A 154 -3.07 10.01 -4.24
C VAL A 154 -4.25 9.08 -4.07
N ASP A 155 -4.03 7.93 -3.45
CA ASP A 155 -5.10 7.04 -2.98
C ASP A 155 -5.36 7.29 -1.49
N VAL A 156 -6.52 7.87 -1.18
CA VAL A 156 -6.86 8.32 0.18
C VAL A 156 -7.46 7.18 1.00
N ASN A 157 -6.79 6.83 2.09
CA ASN A 157 -7.31 5.95 3.14
C ASN A 157 -8.17 6.77 4.12
N TYR A 158 -9.40 7.11 3.75
CA TYR A 158 -10.27 7.97 4.56
C TYR A 158 -10.64 7.35 5.92
N GLY A 159 -11.08 8.18 6.87
CA GLY A 159 -11.40 7.79 8.24
C GLY A 159 -12.45 6.67 8.33
N GLY A 160 -11.99 5.43 8.47
CA GLY A 160 -12.78 4.19 8.45
C GLY A 160 -12.07 3.04 7.76
N SER A 161 -11.06 3.32 6.93
CA SER A 161 -10.18 2.29 6.32
C SER A 161 -9.46 1.46 7.39
N SER A 162 -9.14 0.20 7.05
CA SER A 162 -8.36 -0.71 7.89
C SER A 162 -6.87 -0.36 7.88
N GLY A 163 -6.07 -0.93 8.80
CA GLY A 163 -4.61 -0.76 8.84
C GLY A 163 -4.09 0.33 9.78
N TYR A 164 -4.97 1.22 10.28
CA TYR A 164 -4.62 2.35 11.16
C TYR A 164 -5.23 2.23 12.57
N GLY A 165 -5.52 0.99 13.00
CA GLY A 165 -6.07 0.70 14.33
C GLY A 165 -7.59 0.79 14.43
N ARG A 166 -8.10 0.27 15.56
CA ARG A 166 -9.55 0.10 15.81
C ARG A 166 -10.30 1.42 15.88
N GLU A 167 -9.67 2.46 16.40
CA GLU A 167 -10.26 3.79 16.55
C GLU A 167 -10.47 4.46 15.19
N TYR A 168 -9.48 4.40 14.29
CA TYR A 168 -9.56 4.92 12.94
C TYR A 168 -10.69 4.24 12.14
N ARG A 169 -10.77 2.90 12.20
CA ARG A 169 -11.84 2.10 11.57
C ARG A 169 -13.24 2.50 12.06
N ARG A 170 -13.39 2.89 13.33
CA ARG A 170 -14.70 3.24 13.92
C ARG A 170 -15.20 4.63 13.52
N ARG A 171 -14.36 5.49 12.91
CA ARG A 171 -14.74 6.86 12.51
C ARG A 171 -15.89 6.93 11.49
N LEU A 172 -16.12 5.85 10.74
CA LEU A 172 -17.20 5.74 9.74
C LEU A 172 -18.50 5.09 10.27
N ARG A 173 -18.52 4.56 11.50
CA ARG A 173 -19.75 3.99 12.08
C ARG A 173 -20.83 5.08 12.21
N GLY A 174 -21.93 4.91 11.47
CA GLY A 174 -23.09 5.80 11.51
C GLY A 174 -22.96 7.12 10.73
N ARG A 175 -21.91 7.30 9.92
CA ARG A 175 -21.67 8.56 9.16
C ARG A 175 -21.50 8.38 7.65
N VAL A 176 -21.87 7.23 7.12
CA VAL A 176 -21.85 6.95 5.67
C VAL A 176 -22.78 7.97 4.96
N GLY A 177 -22.28 8.64 3.92
CA GLY A 177 -23.06 9.57 3.07
C GLY A 177 -23.02 11.06 3.44
N HIS A 178 -22.40 11.47 4.55
CA HIS A 178 -22.43 12.87 5.02
C HIS A 178 -21.18 13.72 4.70
N ARG A 179 -20.20 13.19 3.96
CA ARG A 179 -18.94 13.92 3.69
C ARG A 179 -18.72 14.15 2.20
N ARG A 180 -18.98 15.38 1.74
CA ARG A 180 -18.56 15.85 0.42
C ARG A 180 -17.06 16.22 0.46
N PRO A 181 -16.24 15.85 -0.55
CA PRO A 181 -14.88 16.37 -0.67
C PRO A 181 -14.90 17.88 -0.90
N ARG A 182 -14.13 18.66 -0.13
CA ARG A 182 -13.83 20.06 -0.46
C ARG A 182 -12.56 20.12 -1.31
N ARG A 183 -12.60 20.92 -2.37
CA ARG A 183 -11.47 21.18 -3.28
C ARG A 183 -10.25 21.67 -2.48
N LEU A 184 -9.09 21.06 -2.69
CA LEU A 184 -7.81 21.67 -2.36
C LEU A 184 -7.72 22.96 -3.20
N ARG A 185 -7.66 24.13 -2.55
CA ARG A 185 -7.25 25.38 -3.19
C ARG A 185 -5.90 25.77 -2.59
N GLU A 186 -4.94 25.99 -3.47
CA GLU A 186 -3.61 26.52 -3.19
C GLU A 186 -3.73 27.91 -2.56
N ARG A 187 -2.93 28.17 -1.51
CA ARG A 187 -2.70 29.52 -1.00
C ARG A 187 -1.53 30.11 -1.77
N GLY A 188 -1.84 30.87 -2.82
CA GLY A 188 -0.92 31.89 -3.33
C GLY A 188 -1.18 33.19 -2.59
N GLN A 189 -0.21 33.68 -1.82
CA GLN A 189 -0.05 35.12 -1.63
C GLN A 189 1.43 35.46 -1.49
N VAL A 190 1.86 36.20 -2.50
CA VAL A 190 3.12 36.91 -2.69
C VAL A 190 3.28 37.96 -1.57
N SER A 191 4.51 38.14 -1.10
CA SER A 191 4.99 39.41 -0.52
C SER A 191 5.95 40.04 -1.50
#